data_AF-A0ABD5RYK0-F1
#
_entry.id   AF-A0ABD5RYK0-F1
#
_cell.length_a   1.000
_cell.length_b   1.000
_cell.length_c   1.000
_cell.angle_alpha   90.00
_cell.angle_beta   90.00
_cell.angle_gamma   90.00
#
_symmetry.space_group_name_H-M   'P 1'
#
loop_
_entity.id
_entity.type
_entity.pdbx_description
1 polymer ?
#
loop_
_entity_poly.entity_id
_entity_poly.type
_entity_poly.pdbx_seq_one_letter_code
_entity_poly.pdbx_strand_id
1 'polypeptide(L)'
;MFASSFPVEVLFGIYLGVLTGVLPALIAGALGFAFKYFTDVSIPGFGVVVLALAVAGVNGGLLALADNQILNAEHSVALVVAILVVLMLTLYAHAQGDKLGSTAPRRLTLQSLAERTLSTDVVEL
;
A
#
# COMPACT_ATOMS: atom_id res chain seq x y z
N MET A 1 21.86 -0.61 -28.71
CA MET A 1 21.11 -1.30 -27.64
C MET A 1 19.72 -1.60 -28.19
N PHE A 2 19.21 -2.82 -27.99
CA PHE A 2 17.89 -3.20 -28.48
C PHE A 2 16.84 -2.56 -27.58
N ALA A 3 15.94 -1.75 -28.14
CA ALA A 3 14.77 -1.27 -27.42
C ALA A 3 14.01 -2.47 -26.84
N SER A 4 13.72 -2.41 -25.54
CA SER A 4 12.96 -3.47 -24.87
C SER A 4 11.57 -3.56 -25.50
N SER A 5 11.07 -4.78 -25.73
CA SER A 5 9.71 -4.93 -26.27
C SER A 5 8.68 -4.42 -25.25
N PHE A 6 7.58 -3.82 -25.71
CA PHE A 6 6.52 -3.28 -24.85
C PHE A 6 6.05 -4.22 -23.72
N PRO A 7 5.82 -5.54 -23.95
CA PRO A 7 5.42 -6.44 -22.87
C PRO A 7 6.48 -6.58 -21.76
N VAL A 8 7.77 -6.53 -22.12
CA VAL A 8 8.88 -6.59 -21.14
C VAL A 8 8.90 -5.33 -20.29
N GLU A 9 8.68 -4.16 -20.89
CA GLU A 9 8.59 -2.90 -20.13
C GLU A 9 7.41 -2.90 -19.16
N VAL A 10 6.26 -3.46 -19.55
CA VAL A 10 5.10 -3.61 -18.65
C VAL A 10 5.44 -4.53 -17.48
N LEU A 11 6.03 -5.70 -17.74
CA LEU A 11 6.44 -6.62 -16.67
C LEU A 11 7.47 -5.99 -15.72
N PHE A 12 8.44 -5.27 -16.28
CA PHE A 12 9.45 -4.57 -15.49
C PHE A 12 8.83 -3.44 -14.64
N GLY A 13 7.89 -2.68 -15.22
CA GLY A 13 7.15 -1.67 -14.49
C GLY A 13 6.32 -2.25 -13.35
N ILE A 14 5.66 -3.39 -13.55
CA ILE A 14 4.93 -4.10 -12.48
C ILE A 14 5.89 -4.52 -11.38
N TYR A 15 7.02 -5.12 -11.74
CA TYR A 15 8.05 -5.52 -10.78
C TYR A 15 8.53 -4.33 -9.93
N LEU A 16 8.92 -3.22 -10.57
CA LEU A 16 9.37 -2.02 -9.88
C LEU A 16 8.25 -1.39 -9.04
N GLY A 17 7.04 -1.32 -9.57
CA GLY A 17 5.89 -0.76 -8.87
C GLY A 17 5.50 -1.54 -7.63
N VAL A 18 5.54 -2.88 -7.69
CA VAL A 18 5.29 -3.72 -6.52
C VAL A 18 6.39 -3.51 -5.48
N LEU A 19 7.66 -3.57 -5.89
CA LEU A 19 8.80 -3.45 -4.97
C LEU A 19 8.82 -2.09 -4.26
N THR A 20 8.65 -1.00 -5.01
CA THR A 20 8.69 0.37 -4.47
C THR A 20 7.39 0.76 -3.76
N GLY A 21 6.26 0.18 -4.17
CA GLY A 21 4.93 0.50 -3.65
C GLY A 21 4.63 -0.06 -2.26
N VAL A 22 5.43 -1.01 -1.75
CA VAL A 22 5.22 -1.60 -0.41
C VAL A 22 5.20 -0.52 0.67
N LEU A 23 6.20 0.36 0.69
CA LEU A 23 6.33 1.34 1.76
C LEU A 23 5.21 2.41 1.74
N PRO A 24 4.91 3.07 0.60
CA PRO A 24 3.75 3.95 0.50
C PRO A 24 2.43 3.27 0.90
N ALA A 25 2.22 2.02 0.47
CA ALA A 25 1.01 1.28 0.78
C ALA A 25 0.86 0.97 2.28
N LEU A 26 1.95 0.57 2.95
CA LEU A 26 1.95 0.36 4.40
C LEU A 26 1.64 1.66 5.16
N ILE A 27 2.24 2.77 4.76
CA ILE A 27 1.98 4.07 5.38
C ILE A 27 0.52 4.47 5.20
N ALA A 28 -0.01 4.41 3.98
CA ALA A 28 -1.39 4.78 3.70
C ALA A 28 -2.41 3.86 4.38
N GLY A 29 -2.18 2.55 4.39
CA GLY A 29 -3.03 1.59 5.08
C GLY A 29 -3.04 1.80 6.60
N ALA A 30 -1.87 2.02 7.20
CA ALA A 30 -1.77 2.33 8.63
C ALA A 30 -2.46 3.65 8.98
N LEU A 31 -2.29 4.68 8.14
CA LEU A 31 -2.91 5.99 8.35
C LEU A 31 -4.44 5.92 8.17
N GLY A 32 -4.93 5.23 7.14
CA GLY A 32 -6.35 4.97 6.91
C GLY A 32 -6.99 4.23 8.08
N PHE A 33 -6.32 3.19 8.58
CA PHE A 33 -6.74 2.49 9.79
C PHE A 33 -6.78 3.42 11.01
N ALA A 34 -5.69 4.12 11.30
CA ALA A 34 -5.57 4.95 12.49
C ALA A 34 -6.60 6.10 12.51
N PHE A 35 -6.74 6.83 11.39
CA PHE A 35 -7.74 7.89 11.29
C PHE A 35 -9.14 7.34 11.48
N LYS A 36 -9.51 6.29 10.75
CA LYS A 36 -10.86 5.73 10.87
C LYS A 36 -11.14 5.17 12.26
N TYR A 37 -10.17 4.49 12.87
CA TYR A 37 -10.34 3.89 14.19
C TYR A 37 -10.48 4.92 15.32
N PHE A 38 -9.66 5.98 15.30
CA PHE A 38 -9.63 6.97 16.38
C PHE A 38 -10.60 8.14 16.19
N THR A 39 -10.78 8.64 14.97
CA THR A 39 -11.58 9.85 14.68
C THR A 39 -12.88 9.58 13.96
N ASP A 40 -13.07 8.35 13.45
CA ASP A 40 -14.19 7.96 12.57
C ASP A 40 -14.23 8.72 11.22
N VAL A 41 -13.16 9.45 10.88
CA VAL A 41 -13.02 10.19 9.62
C VAL A 41 -12.13 9.44 8.65
N SER A 42 -12.55 9.38 7.38
CA SER A 42 -11.76 8.80 6.28
C SER A 42 -10.90 9.86 5.59
N ILE A 43 -9.66 9.52 5.27
CA ILE A 43 -8.75 10.41 4.55
C ILE A 43 -9.16 10.45 3.06
N PRO A 44 -9.26 11.64 2.44
CA PRO A 44 -9.58 11.76 1.02
C PRO A 44 -8.55 11.04 0.15
N GLY A 45 -9.02 10.31 -0.87
CA GLY A 45 -8.14 9.57 -1.79
C GLY A 45 -7.10 10.47 -2.48
N PHE A 46 -7.42 11.73 -2.76
CA PHE A 46 -6.45 12.68 -3.32
C PHE A 46 -5.25 12.91 -2.39
N GLY A 47 -5.48 13.03 -1.07
CA GLY A 47 -4.39 13.16 -0.10
C GLY A 47 -3.48 11.94 -0.08
N VAL A 48 -4.06 10.75 -0.27
CA VAL A 48 -3.31 9.49 -0.38
C VAL A 48 -2.49 9.43 -1.66
N VAL A 49 -3.01 9.92 -2.79
CA VAL A 49 -2.24 10.03 -4.06
C VAL A 49 -1.04 10.94 -3.88
N VAL A 50 -1.22 12.13 -3.30
CA VAL A 50 -0.11 13.08 -3.05
C VAL A 50 0.95 12.46 -2.14
N LEU A 51 0.53 11.79 -1.05
CA LEU A 51 1.42 11.05 -0.17
C LEU A 51 2.20 9.95 -0.93
N ALA A 52 1.50 9.14 -1.71
CA ALA A 52 2.10 8.03 -2.46
C ALA A 52 3.17 8.54 -3.43
N LEU A 53 2.85 9.58 -4.21
CA LEU A 53 3.76 10.21 -5.15
C LEU A 53 4.95 10.86 -4.45
N ALA A 54 4.75 11.49 -3.29
CA ALA A 54 5.84 12.08 -2.52
C ALA A 54 6.81 11.00 -2.01
N VAL A 55 6.30 9.93 -1.39
CA VAL A 55 7.14 8.85 -0.85
C VAL A 55 7.85 8.06 -1.96
N ALA A 56 7.12 7.71 -3.03
CA ALA A 56 7.69 7.01 -4.17
C ALA A 56 8.67 7.91 -4.95
N GLY A 57 8.35 9.20 -5.12
CA GLY A 57 9.19 10.18 -5.77
C GLY A 57 10.51 10.44 -5.03
N VAL A 58 10.50 10.49 -3.70
CA VAL A 58 11.74 10.58 -2.91
C VAL A 58 12.59 9.34 -3.10
N ASN A 59 12.02 8.14 -3.00
CA ASN A 59 12.79 6.90 -3.17
C ASN A 59 13.33 6.75 -4.61
N GLY A 60 12.48 6.98 -5.62
CA GLY A 60 12.87 6.91 -7.02
C GLY A 60 13.85 8.02 -7.42
N GLY A 61 13.66 9.24 -6.90
CA GLY A 61 14.54 10.38 -7.14
C GLY A 61 15.92 10.22 -6.52
N LEU A 62 16.02 9.71 -5.29
CA LEU A 62 17.31 9.38 -4.67
C LEU A 62 18.03 8.26 -5.43
N LEU A 63 17.30 7.25 -5.89
CA LEU A 63 17.87 6.17 -6.68
C LEU A 63 18.41 6.69 -8.03
N ALA A 64 17.72 7.64 -8.66
CA ALA A 64 18.17 8.30 -9.87
C ALA A 64 19.46 9.15 -9.68
N LEU A 65 19.70 9.68 -8.47
CA LEU A 65 20.97 10.33 -8.13
C LEU A 65 22.12 9.33 -7.96
N ALA A 66 21.81 8.11 -7.51
CA ALA A 66 22.78 7.04 -7.33
C ALA A 66 23.13 6.35 -8.66
N ASP A 67 22.16 6.24 -9.58
CA ASP A 67 22.34 5.63 -10.89
C ASP A 67 21.60 6.41 -12.00
N ASN A 68 22.38 7.06 -12.87
CA ASN A 68 21.86 7.85 -13.99
C ASN A 68 21.24 6.98 -15.11
N GLN A 69 21.45 5.66 -15.12
CA GLN A 69 20.83 4.78 -16.11
C GLN A 69 19.29 4.78 -16.00
N ILE A 70 18.75 5.09 -14.82
CA ILE A 70 17.31 5.18 -14.54
C ILE A 70 16.67 6.40 -15.21
N LEU A 71 17.44 7.45 -15.48
CA LEU A 71 16.99 8.69 -16.12
C LEU A 71 17.00 8.61 -17.65
N ASN A 72 17.64 7.58 -18.23
CA ASN A 72 17.65 7.41 -19.67
C ASN A 72 16.28 6.96 -20.18
N ALA A 73 15.86 7.50 -21.33
CA ALA A 73 14.55 7.30 -21.93
C ALA A 73 14.23 5.84 -22.36
N GLU A 74 15.11 4.88 -22.06
CA GLU A 74 15.00 3.48 -22.47
C GLU A 74 13.91 2.70 -21.71
N HIS A 75 13.37 3.26 -20.61
CA HIS A 75 12.38 2.61 -19.75
C HIS A 75 11.17 3.50 -19.39
N SER A 76 10.82 4.47 -20.24
CA SER A 76 9.73 5.41 -19.94
C SER A 76 8.36 4.72 -19.71
N VAL A 77 8.05 3.62 -20.42
CA VAL A 77 6.79 2.89 -20.20
C VAL A 77 6.82 2.17 -18.85
N ALA A 78 7.94 1.52 -18.52
CA ALA A 78 8.10 0.82 -17.25
C ALA A 78 7.91 1.75 -16.04
N LEU A 79 8.43 2.99 -16.09
CA LEU A 79 8.25 3.97 -15.02
C LEU A 79 6.78 4.38 -14.84
N VAL A 80 6.06 4.63 -15.94
CA VAL A 80 4.63 4.95 -15.88
C VAL A 80 3.84 3.79 -15.28
N VAL A 81 4.10 2.57 -15.74
CA VAL A 81 3.46 1.36 -15.18
C VAL A 81 3.78 1.21 -13.69
N ALA A 82 5.04 1.44 -13.28
CA ALA A 82 5.43 1.38 -11.88
C ALA A 82 4.66 2.39 -11.02
N ILE A 83 4.53 3.65 -11.47
CA ILE A 83 3.75 4.68 -10.76
C ILE A 83 2.29 4.26 -10.63
N LEU A 84 1.68 3.74 -11.71
CA LEU A 84 0.28 3.26 -11.65
C LEU A 84 0.11 2.13 -10.64
N VAL A 85 1.03 1.17 -10.61
CA VAL A 85 1.01 0.05 -9.66
C VAL A 85 1.18 0.54 -8.22
N VAL A 86 2.10 1.48 -7.96
CA VAL A 86 2.27 2.11 -6.64
C VAL A 86 0.97 2.79 -6.20
N LEU A 87 0.34 3.56 -7.07
CA LEU A 87 -0.93 4.24 -6.77
C LEU A 87 -2.04 3.24 -6.48
N MET A 88 -2.17 2.18 -7.27
CA MET A 88 -3.15 1.11 -7.05
C MET A 88 -2.94 0.43 -5.70
N LEU A 89 -1.71 0.01 -5.38
CA LEU A 89 -1.38 -0.62 -4.10
C LEU A 89 -1.66 0.30 -2.92
N THR A 90 -1.29 1.58 -3.05
CA THR A 90 -1.42 2.54 -1.96
C THR A 90 -2.87 2.90 -1.67
N LEU A 91 -3.66 3.16 -2.71
CA LEU A 91 -5.09 3.41 -2.58
C LEU A 91 -5.84 2.16 -2.09
N TYR A 92 -5.47 0.98 -2.56
CA TYR A 92 -6.03 -0.29 -2.08
C TYR A 92 -5.74 -0.50 -0.59
N ALA A 93 -4.50 -0.33 -0.16
CA ALA A 93 -4.11 -0.47 1.25
C ALA A 93 -4.82 0.57 2.13
N HIS A 94 -4.95 1.82 1.67
CA HIS A 94 -5.74 2.84 2.34
C HIS A 94 -7.20 2.43 2.54
N ALA A 95 -7.87 1.97 1.48
CA ALA A 95 -9.26 1.50 1.55
C ALA A 95 -9.41 0.30 2.50
N GLN A 96 -8.45 -0.61 2.50
CA GLN A 96 -8.45 -1.75 3.40
C GLN A 96 -8.19 -1.33 4.86
N GLY A 97 -7.32 -0.34 5.09
CA GLY A 97 -7.06 0.27 6.38
C GLY A 97 -8.31 0.95 6.94
N ASP A 98 -8.98 1.77 6.13
CA ASP A 98 -10.24 2.44 6.49
C ASP A 98 -11.33 1.42 6.86
N LYS A 99 -11.52 0.37 6.04
CA LYS A 99 -12.42 -0.73 6.35
C LYS A 99 -12.07 -1.42 7.67
N LEU A 100 -10.79 -1.69 7.92
CA LEU A 100 -10.34 -2.29 9.17
C LEU A 100 -10.59 -1.36 10.36
N GLY A 101 -10.37 -0.05 10.22
CA GLY A 101 -10.60 0.93 11.29
C GLY A 101 -12.07 1.04 11.69
N SER A 102 -13.00 0.80 10.74
CA SER A 102 -14.43 0.79 11.02
C SER A 102 -14.93 -0.49 11.71
N THR A 103 -14.23 -1.61 11.49
CA THR A 103 -14.67 -2.95 11.94
C THR A 103 -13.87 -3.47 13.15
N ALA A 104 -12.72 -2.87 13.44
CA ALA A 104 -11.89 -3.25 14.57
C ALA A 104 -12.59 -2.94 15.90
N PRO A 105 -12.61 -3.90 16.85
CA PRO A 105 -13.23 -3.70 18.15
C PRO A 105 -12.46 -2.68 18.98
N ARG A 106 -13.14 -1.64 19.47
CA ARG A 106 -12.54 -0.56 20.29
C ARG A 106 -12.12 -0.98 21.70
N ARG A 107 -12.58 -2.16 22.13
CA ARG A 107 -12.41 -2.71 23.48
C ARG A 107 -12.02 -4.17 23.36
N LEU A 108 -10.73 -4.40 23.13
CA LEU A 108 -10.11 -5.73 23.26
C LEU A 108 -9.92 -5.99 24.77
N THR A 109 -10.90 -6.60 25.41
CA THR A 109 -10.70 -7.14 26.77
C THR A 109 -10.05 -8.52 26.63
N LEU A 110 -9.08 -8.85 27.48
CA LEU A 110 -8.47 -10.19 27.50
C LEU A 110 -9.53 -11.29 27.68
N GLN A 111 -10.64 -10.95 28.34
CA GLN A 111 -11.81 -11.80 28.52
C GLN A 111 -12.56 -12.09 27.21
N SER A 112 -12.71 -11.13 26.28
CA SER A 112 -13.37 -11.37 24.99
C SER A 112 -12.53 -12.19 24.02
N LEU A 113 -11.21 -12.24 24.22
CA LEU A 113 -10.30 -13.14 23.52
C LEU A 113 -10.32 -14.57 24.10
N ALA A 114 -10.50 -14.70 25.43
CA ALA A 114 -10.62 -15.98 26.11
C ALA A 114 -11.99 -16.67 25.88
N GLU A 115 -13.09 -15.91 25.83
CA GLU A 115 -14.44 -16.44 25.53
C GLU A 115 -14.56 -16.96 24.08
N ARG A 116 -13.67 -16.54 23.19
CA ARG A 116 -13.66 -16.96 21.78
C ARG A 116 -13.00 -18.32 21.54
N THR A 117 -12.31 -18.88 22.53
CA THR A 117 -11.59 -20.17 22.41
C THR A 117 -12.20 -21.31 23.22
N LEU A 118 -13.21 -21.04 24.06
CA LEU A 118 -13.94 -22.05 24.82
C LEU A 118 -15.44 -21.84 24.61
N SER A 119 -15.95 -22.42 23.52
CA SER A 119 -17.39 -22.64 23.35
C SER A 119 -17.84 -23.63 24.42
N THR A 120 -18.56 -23.14 25.42
CA THR A 120 -19.14 -23.94 26.51
C THR A 120 -20.26 -24.88 26.01
N ASP A 121 -20.63 -24.82 24.73
CA ASP A 121 -21.66 -25.67 24.09
C ASP A 121 -21.28 -27.16 23.99
N VAL A 122 -20.08 -27.56 24.44
CA VAL A 122 -19.66 -28.98 24.47
C VAL A 122 -19.61 -29.59 25.88
N VAL A 123 -20.12 -28.91 26.91
CA VAL A 123 -20.02 -29.39 28.31
C VAL A 123 -21.30 -30.05 28.84
N GLU A 124 -22.37 -30.16 28.05
CA GLU A 124 -23.52 -31.00 28.44
C GLU A 124 -23.42 -32.41 27.83
N LEU A 125 -22.96 -33.37 28.64
CA LEU A 125 -23.34 -34.79 28.54
C LEU A 125 -23.33 -35.47 29.91
#